data_AF-A0A8C1PNN3-F1
#
_entry.id   AF-A0A8C1PNN3-F1
#
_cell.length_a   1.000
_cell.length_b   1.000
_cell.length_c   1.000
_cell.angle_alpha   90.00
_cell.angle_beta   90.00
_cell.angle_gamma   90.00
#
_symmetry.space_group_name_H-M   'P 1'
#
loop_
_entity.id
_entity.type
_entity.pdbx_description
1 polymer ?
#
loop_
_entity_poly.entity_id
_entity_poly.type
_entity_poly.pdbx_seq_one_letter_code
_entity_poly.pdbx_strand_id
1 'polypeptide(L)'
;LFFYRAYIYLLLFHFVLSIENDSALVLGLITEELKKMREAVIQNRLVLDILTLGKRGVSKMLGFLCHFDTVLKHVPMKSHC
;
A
#
# COMPACT_ATOMS: atom_id res chain seq x y z
N LEU A 1 0.44 25.43 -42.64
CA LEU A 1 -0.60 24.53 -42.07
C LEU A 1 -0.06 23.15 -41.67
N PHE A 2 0.63 22.43 -42.58
CA PHE A 2 1.22 21.11 -42.29
C PHE A 2 2.23 21.11 -41.13
N PHE A 3 3.19 22.05 -41.15
CA PHE A 3 4.16 22.24 -40.07
C PHE A 3 3.51 22.54 -38.72
N TYR A 4 2.42 23.32 -38.72
CA TYR A 4 1.70 23.68 -37.51
C TYR A 4 0.96 22.47 -36.91
N ARG A 5 0.40 21.60 -37.76
CA ARG A 5 -0.18 20.32 -37.33
C ARG A 5 0.87 19.39 -36.75
N ALA A 6 2.01 19.21 -37.42
CA ALA A 6 3.09 18.37 -36.92
C ALA A 6 3.62 18.85 -35.56
N TYR A 7 3.73 20.17 -35.38
CA TYR A 7 4.13 20.76 -34.10
C TYR A 7 3.11 20.49 -32.98
N ILE A 8 1.81 20.60 -33.25
CA ILE A 8 0.76 20.28 -32.27
C ILE A 8 0.82 18.80 -31.86
N TYR A 9 0.99 17.87 -32.81
CA TYR A 9 1.11 16.45 -32.48
C TYR A 9 2.36 16.14 -31.66
N LEU A 10 3.49 16.78 -31.96
CA LEU A 10 4.73 16.61 -31.21
C LEU A 10 4.58 17.14 -29.76
N LEU A 11 3.95 18.31 -29.60
CA LEU A 11 3.68 18.89 -28.27
C LEU A 11 2.75 17.99 -27.46
N LEU A 12 1.67 17.49 -28.08
CA LEU A 12 0.71 16.60 -27.44
C LEU A 12 1.38 15.29 -27.00
N PHE A 13 2.20 14.69 -27.88
CA PHE A 13 2.93 13.46 -27.58
C PHE A 13 3.89 13.63 -26.40
N HIS A 14 4.64 14.74 -26.38
CA HIS A 14 5.54 15.04 -25.26
C HIS A 14 4.78 15.22 -23.94
N PHE A 15 3.61 15.88 -23.98
CA PHE A 15 2.78 16.08 -22.79
C PHE A 15 2.23 14.76 -22.25
N VAL A 16 1.77 13.86 -23.12
CA VAL A 16 1.29 12.53 -22.74
C VAL A 16 2.40 11.71 -22.09
N LEU A 17 3.60 11.70 -22.68
CA LEU A 17 4.75 10.98 -22.11
C LEU A 17 5.18 11.56 -20.75
N SER A 18 5.14 12.88 -20.58
CA SER A 18 5.44 13.52 -19.30
C SER A 18 4.46 13.08 -18.22
N ILE A 19 3.15 13.10 -18.51
CA ILE A 19 2.13 12.65 -17.55
C ILE A 19 2.31 11.18 -17.18
N GLU A 20 2.55 10.32 -18.17
CA GLU A 20 2.77 8.89 -17.92
C GLU A 20 3.98 8.69 -17.00
N ASN A 21 5.10 9.35 -17.29
CA ASN A 21 6.31 9.24 -16.48
C ASN A 21 6.12 9.77 -15.05
N ASP A 22 5.49 10.94 -14.91
CA ASP A 22 5.26 11.55 -13.60
C ASP A 22 4.27 10.72 -12.77
N SER A 23 3.22 10.18 -13.40
CA SER A 23 2.26 9.31 -12.72
C SER A 23 2.89 7.98 -12.29
N ALA A 24 3.75 7.38 -13.12
CA ALA A 24 4.49 6.16 -12.75
C ALA A 24 5.43 6.39 -11.57
N LEU A 25 6.13 7.54 -11.54
CA LEU A 25 6.99 7.91 -10.42
C LEU A 25 6.20 8.08 -9.12
N VAL A 26 5.07 8.80 -9.17
CA VAL A 26 4.20 9.00 -8.01
C VAL A 26 3.63 7.68 -7.51
N LEU A 27 3.17 6.81 -8.40
CA LEU A 27 2.69 5.47 -8.06
C LEU A 27 3.78 4.62 -7.38
N GLY A 28 5.02 4.70 -7.88
CA GLY A 28 6.17 4.03 -7.25
C GLY A 28 6.39 4.50 -5.81
N LEU A 29 6.41 5.82 -5.59
CA LEU A 29 6.59 6.41 -4.26
C LEU A 29 5.45 6.02 -3.30
N ILE A 30 4.19 6.12 -3.75
CA ILE A 30 3.02 5.72 -2.94
C ILE A 30 3.12 4.23 -2.57
N THR A 31 3.53 3.37 -3.50
CA THR A 31 3.65 1.93 -3.27
C THR A 31 4.71 1.63 -2.20
N GLU A 32 5.87 2.29 -2.26
CA GLU A 32 6.92 2.12 -1.25
C GLU A 32 6.49 2.62 0.14
N GLU A 33 5.81 3.77 0.21
CA GLU A 33 5.30 4.28 1.49
C GLU A 33 4.20 3.37 2.07
N LEU A 34 3.28 2.87 1.25
CA LEU A 34 2.27 1.90 1.69
C LEU A 34 2.90 0.59 2.19
N LYS A 35 4.01 0.16 1.58
CA LYS A 35 4.76 -1.02 2.03
C LYS A 35 5.38 -0.79 3.41
N LYS A 36 6.02 0.35 3.64
CA LYS A 36 6.57 0.72 4.97
C LYS A 36 5.46 0.82 6.02
N MET A 37 4.36 1.49 5.70
CA MET A 37 3.21 1.60 6.61
C MET A 37 2.63 0.24 6.95
N ARG A 38 2.53 -0.66 5.97
CA ARG A 38 2.09 -2.04 6.17
C ARG A 38 2.97 -2.79 7.16
N GLU A 39 4.29 -2.73 6.99
CA GLU A 39 5.24 -3.39 7.90
C GLU A 39 5.11 -2.85 9.33
N ALA A 40 4.98 -1.53 9.49
CA ALA A 40 4.76 -0.90 10.79
C ALA A 40 3.43 -1.34 11.45
N VAL A 41 2.34 -1.42 10.68
CA VAL A 41 1.03 -1.89 11.18
C VAL A 41 1.10 -3.35 11.63
N ILE A 42 1.80 -4.22 10.88
CA ILE A 42 2.01 -5.62 11.28
C ILE A 42 2.81 -5.70 12.58
N GLN A 43 3.91 -4.95 12.70
CA GLN A 43 4.71 -4.92 13.92
C GLN A 43 3.89 -4.43 15.13
N ASN A 44 3.13 -3.34 14.95
CA ASN A 44 2.23 -2.83 15.99
C ASN A 44 1.21 -3.89 16.40
N ARG A 45 0.65 -4.62 15.43
CA ARG A 45 -0.31 -5.68 15.72
C ARG A 45 0.31 -6.82 16.52
N LEU A 46 1.52 -7.24 16.17
CA LEU A 46 2.25 -8.28 16.89
C LEU A 46 2.52 -7.86 18.34
N VAL A 47 2.98 -6.63 18.55
CA VAL A 47 3.21 -6.08 19.91
C VAL A 47 1.90 -6.05 20.70
N LEU A 48 0.81 -5.58 20.09
CA LEU A 48 -0.49 -5.55 20.75
C LEU A 48 -1.00 -6.97 21.07
N ASP A 49 -0.79 -7.95 20.20
CA ASP A 49 -1.15 -9.35 20.47
C ASP A 49 -0.32 -9.94 21.62
N ILE A 50 0.97 -9.61 21.73
CA ILE A 50 1.81 -9.96 22.89
C ILE A 50 1.25 -9.34 24.18
N LEU A 51 0.95 -8.04 24.17
CA LEU A 51 0.40 -7.33 25.33
C LEU A 51 -0.99 -7.86 25.75
N THR A 52 -1.72 -8.48 24.82
CA THR A 52 -3.08 -8.99 25.04
C THR A 52 -3.13 -10.53 25.08
N LEU A 53 -1.99 -11.21 25.21
CA LEU A 53 -1.92 -12.68 25.36
C LEU A 53 -2.84 -13.20 26.47
N GLY A 54 -2.91 -12.49 27.61
CA GLY A 54 -3.80 -12.82 28.71
C GLY A 54 -5.30 -12.72 28.38
N LYS A 55 -5.67 -12.06 27.27
CA LYS A 55 -7.04 -11.92 26.76
C LYS A 55 -7.26 -12.67 25.44
N ARG A 56 -6.36 -13.60 25.08
CA ARG A 56 -6.37 -14.37 23.81
C ARG A 56 -6.23 -13.47 22.56
N GLY A 57 -5.37 -12.45 22.64
CA GLY A 57 -5.06 -11.56 21.52
C GLY A 57 -6.02 -10.38 21.37
N VAL A 58 -5.65 -9.42 20.53
CA VAL A 58 -6.34 -8.12 20.42
C VAL A 58 -7.74 -8.27 19.85
N SER A 59 -7.95 -9.23 18.94
CA SER A 59 -9.27 -9.43 18.33
C SER A 59 -10.31 -9.89 19.35
N LYS A 60 -9.91 -10.82 20.22
CA LYS A 60 -10.78 -11.36 21.26
C LYS A 60 -10.95 -10.36 22.41
N MET A 61 -9.94 -9.53 22.68
CA MET A 61 -10.06 -8.41 23.61
C MET A 61 -11.04 -7.34 23.13
N LEU A 62 -11.02 -6.98 21.84
CA LEU A 62 -11.88 -5.92 21.30
C LEU A 62 -13.26 -6.42 20.83
N GLY A 63 -13.52 -7.73 20.88
CA GLY A 63 -14.81 -8.31 20.47
C GLY A 63 -15.08 -8.27 18.97
N PHE A 64 -14.06 -7.99 18.15
CA PHE A 64 -14.16 -8.00 16.69
C PHE A 64 -13.68 -9.32 16.10
N LEU A 65 -14.28 -9.73 14.97
CA LEU A 65 -13.72 -10.74 14.08
C LEU A 65 -12.35 -10.28 13.59
N CYS A 66 -11.38 -11.20 13.55
CA CYS A 66 -10.03 -10.90 13.10
C CYS A 66 -10.09 -10.37 11.66
N HIS A 67 -9.80 -9.09 11.48
CA HIS A 67 -9.65 -8.49 10.16
C HIS A 67 -8.27 -8.87 9.63
N PHE A 68 -8.18 -10.09 9.10
CA PHE A 68 -7.07 -10.49 8.26
C PHE A 68 -7.29 -9.83 6.91
N ASP A 69 -6.75 -8.63 6.78
CA ASP A 69 -6.50 -8.10 5.46
C ASP A 69 -5.58 -9.10 4.72
N THR A 70 -5.69 -9.17 3.39
CA THR A 70 -4.94 -10.09 2.49
C THR A 70 -3.40 -10.08 2.70
N VAL A 71 -2.95 -9.13 3.50
CA VAL A 71 -1.62 -8.79 4.03
C VAL A 71 -0.97 -9.84 4.94
N LEU A 72 -1.71 -10.57 5.77
CA LEU A 72 -1.13 -11.42 6.83
C LEU A 72 -0.79 -12.85 6.39
N LYS A 73 -1.00 -13.23 5.12
CA LYS A 73 -0.73 -14.59 4.62
C LYS A 73 0.75 -15.02 4.69
N HIS A 74 1.68 -14.09 4.80
CA HIS A 74 3.13 -14.37 4.80
C HIS A 74 3.79 -14.32 6.19
N VAL A 75 3.05 -14.03 7.26
CA VAL A 75 3.61 -14.02 8.61
C VAL A 75 3.50 -15.44 9.21
N PRO A 76 4.62 -16.11 9.57
CA PRO A 76 4.62 -17.51 9.98
C PRO A 76 4.07 -17.76 11.39
N MET A 77 3.56 -16.74 12.08
CA MET A 77 2.82 -16.97 13.31
C MET A 77 1.34 -17.11 12.97
N LYS A 78 0.79 -18.31 13.19
CA LYS A 78 -0.64 -18.51 13.43
C LYS A 78 -1.03 -17.55 14.56
N SER A 79 -1.47 -16.34 14.21
CA SER A 79 -2.09 -15.44 15.17
C SER A 79 -3.30 -16.19 15.72
N HIS A 80 -3.25 -16.50 17.01
CA HIS A 80 -4.35 -17.11 17.73
C HIS A 80 -5.50 -16.09 17.80
N CYS A 81 -6.28 -16.05 16.74
CA CYS A 81 -7.73 -16.10 16.89
C CYS A 81 -8.08 -17.53 17.36
#